data_AF-A0A6A6YZF8-F1
#
_entry.id   AF-A0A6A6YZF8-F1
#
_cell.length_a   1.000
_cell.length_b   1.000
_cell.length_c   1.000
_cell.angle_alpha   90.00
_cell.angle_beta   90.00
_cell.angle_gamma   90.00
#
_symmetry.space_group_name_H-M   'P 1'
#
loop_
_entity.id
_entity.type
_entity.pdbx_description
1 polymer ?
#
loop_
_entity_poly.entity_id
_entity_poly.type
_entity_poly.pdbx_seq_one_letter_code
_entity_poly.pdbx_strand_id
1 'polypeptide(L)'
;PPVFVTPAILEAYTTTQSLLVRPSTLPEAFTLYASKPVPKPSTSPVTYKPQSPSAASAAIPTPVADVALNAAIASKSLPLALDVIETTYRAPAFRRAKFLRRALPPLTGAALAPLAVYTLAGQLAQYQSTMDPGTATAMAFAGMLTYVAATATIGVVAVTTANDQMDRVTWAMGMPLRERWLREEERGAVDRVAGAWGFKEPWRRGEEEGEEWEGLREWVGVRGMVLDKVALMEGME
;
A
#
# COMPACT_ATOMS: atom_id res chain seq x y z
N PRO A 1 0.13 -27.58 -16.14
CA PRO A 1 1.56 -27.56 -16.54
C PRO A 1 2.47 -27.41 -15.31
N PRO A 2 3.58 -28.18 -15.19
CA PRO A 2 4.45 -28.22 -14.01
C PRO A 2 5.42 -27.03 -13.92
N VAL A 3 4.93 -25.81 -14.19
CA VAL A 3 5.76 -24.60 -14.27
C VAL A 3 5.43 -23.68 -13.10
N PHE A 4 6.45 -23.37 -12.30
CA PHE A 4 6.38 -22.35 -11.27
C PHE A 4 6.47 -20.95 -11.89
N VAL A 5 5.52 -20.08 -11.57
CA VAL A 5 5.52 -18.69 -12.06
C VAL A 5 6.36 -17.87 -11.09
N THR A 6 7.56 -17.47 -11.52
CA THR A 6 8.44 -16.59 -10.75
C THR A 6 8.02 -15.12 -10.93
N PRO A 7 8.39 -14.21 -10.01
CA PRO A 7 8.14 -12.79 -10.18
C PRO A 7 8.70 -12.22 -11.49
N ALA A 8 9.88 -12.67 -11.91
CA ALA A 8 10.51 -12.23 -13.17
C ALA A 8 9.71 -12.68 -14.41
N ILE A 9 9.13 -13.89 -14.38
CA ILE A 9 8.25 -14.36 -15.46
C ILE A 9 6.98 -13.51 -15.51
N LEU A 10 6.41 -13.17 -14.35
CA LEU A 10 5.23 -12.32 -14.27
C LEU A 10 5.51 -10.91 -14.81
N GLU A 11 6.66 -10.32 -14.46
CA GLU A 11 7.10 -9.02 -14.97
C GLU A 11 7.32 -9.02 -16.49
N ALA A 12 7.99 -10.04 -17.02
CA ALA A 12 8.18 -10.18 -18.45
C ALA A 12 6.84 -10.34 -19.19
N TYR A 13 5.92 -11.15 -18.64
CA TYR A 13 4.58 -11.35 -19.20
C TYR A 13 3.76 -10.07 -19.22
N THR A 14 3.70 -9.37 -18.09
CA THR A 14 2.96 -8.10 -17.96
C THR A 14 3.50 -7.02 -18.88
N THR A 15 4.82 -6.87 -18.94
CA THR A 15 5.48 -5.94 -19.87
C THR A 15 5.14 -6.30 -21.32
N THR A 16 5.24 -7.58 -21.70
CA THR A 16 4.92 -8.03 -23.06
C THR A 16 3.46 -7.75 -23.41
N GLN A 17 2.51 -8.09 -22.53
CA GLN A 17 1.08 -7.83 -22.78
C GLN A 17 0.76 -6.34 -22.84
N SER A 18 1.45 -5.52 -22.05
CA SER A 18 1.30 -4.05 -22.11
C SER A 18 1.78 -3.50 -23.45
N LEU A 19 2.93 -3.98 -23.96
CA LEU A 19 3.47 -3.58 -25.27
C LEU A 19 2.60 -4.05 -26.44
N LEU A 20 1.97 -5.21 -26.30
CA LEU A 20 1.03 -5.75 -27.30
C LEU A 20 -0.36 -5.12 -27.22
N VAL A 21 -0.61 -4.22 -26.25
CA VAL A 21 -1.91 -3.57 -26.03
C VAL A 21 -3.03 -4.60 -25.81
N ARG A 22 -2.71 -5.71 -25.12
CA ARG A 22 -3.66 -6.79 -24.79
C ARG A 22 -3.71 -7.09 -23.28
N PRO A 23 -4.11 -6.10 -22.45
CA PRO A 23 -4.08 -6.26 -20.99
C PRO A 23 -5.21 -7.13 -20.41
N SER A 24 -6.15 -7.63 -21.23
CA SER A 24 -7.34 -8.36 -20.76
C SER A 24 -7.04 -9.64 -19.98
N THR A 25 -5.89 -10.25 -20.23
CA THR A 25 -5.47 -11.49 -19.55
C THR A 25 -4.71 -11.24 -18.24
N LEU A 26 -4.36 -9.99 -17.93
CA LEU A 26 -3.52 -9.66 -16.78
C LEU A 26 -4.19 -9.99 -15.43
N PRO A 27 -5.47 -9.67 -15.19
CA PRO A 27 -6.12 -10.03 -13.92
C PRO A 27 -6.12 -11.54 -13.67
N GLU A 28 -6.39 -12.34 -14.69
CA GLU A 28 -6.34 -13.81 -14.60
C GLU A 28 -4.92 -14.32 -14.34
N ALA A 29 -3.91 -13.75 -15.02
CA ALA A 29 -2.52 -14.11 -14.76
C ALA A 29 -2.10 -13.79 -13.31
N PHE A 30 -2.60 -12.70 -12.74
CA PHE A 30 -2.37 -12.31 -11.35
C PHE A 30 -3.05 -13.24 -10.34
N THR A 31 -4.29 -13.65 -10.59
CA THR A 31 -4.97 -14.63 -9.72
C THR A 31 -4.27 -15.99 -9.77
N LEU A 32 -3.82 -16.42 -10.95
CA LEU A 32 -3.03 -17.63 -11.12
C LEU A 32 -1.68 -17.53 -10.41
N TYR A 33 -0.99 -16.39 -10.49
CA TYR A 33 0.28 -16.19 -9.77
C TYR A 33 0.13 -16.40 -8.25
N ALA A 34 -1.00 -16.00 -7.67
CA ALA A 34 -1.24 -16.09 -6.24
C ALA A 34 -1.79 -17.46 -5.78
N SER A 35 -2.54 -18.16 -6.63
CA SER A 35 -3.29 -19.37 -6.24
C SER A 35 -2.72 -20.67 -6.80
N LYS A 36 -1.92 -20.62 -7.87
CA LYS A 36 -1.45 -21.81 -8.58
C LYS A 36 -0.54 -22.67 -7.70
N PRO A 37 -0.84 -23.96 -7.50
CA PRO A 37 0.02 -24.86 -6.74
C PRO A 37 1.44 -24.96 -7.32
N VAL A 38 2.45 -24.94 -6.45
CA VAL A 38 3.87 -25.03 -6.87
C VAL A 38 4.30 -26.49 -6.92
N PRO A 39 4.90 -26.97 -8.03
CA PRO A 39 5.48 -28.31 -8.07
C PRO A 39 6.68 -28.38 -7.10
N LYS A 40 6.74 -29.43 -6.28
CA LYS A 40 7.93 -29.70 -5.47
C LYS A 40 9.06 -30.22 -6.37
N PRO A 41 10.30 -29.73 -6.22
CA PRO A 41 11.42 -30.28 -6.97
C PRO A 41 11.60 -31.77 -6.64
N SER A 42 12.15 -32.53 -7.59
CA SER A 42 12.60 -33.92 -7.41
C SER A 42 11.56 -34.91 -6.85
N THR A 43 10.28 -34.79 -7.21
CA THR A 43 9.26 -35.80 -6.91
C THR A 43 8.76 -36.51 -8.17
N SER A 44 8.65 -37.84 -8.12
CA SER A 44 8.04 -38.68 -9.15
C SER A 44 7.01 -39.61 -8.49
N PRO A 45 5.70 -39.43 -8.73
CA PRO A 45 5.05 -38.42 -9.60
C PRO A 45 5.16 -36.99 -9.05
N VAL A 46 4.95 -35.97 -9.89
CA VAL A 46 5.06 -34.55 -9.51
C VAL A 46 4.07 -34.23 -8.40
N THR A 47 4.59 -33.90 -7.21
CA THR A 47 3.75 -33.48 -6.09
C THR A 47 3.66 -31.95 -6.04
N TYR A 48 2.49 -31.42 -5.69
CA TYR A 48 2.28 -29.99 -5.61
C TYR A 48 2.14 -29.54 -4.16
N LYS A 49 2.66 -28.35 -3.86
CA LYS A 49 2.41 -27.63 -2.62
C LYS A 49 1.31 -26.60 -2.88
N PRO A 50 0.23 -26.57 -2.08
CA PRO A 50 -0.79 -25.53 -2.20
C PRO A 50 -0.16 -24.17 -1.90
N GLN A 51 -0.47 -23.17 -2.73
CA GLN A 51 -0.15 -21.78 -2.44
C GLN A 51 -1.31 -21.12 -1.72
N SER A 52 -0.99 -20.18 -0.83
CA SER A 52 -2.00 -19.32 -0.23
C SER A 52 -2.02 -17.98 -0.97
N PRO A 53 -3.18 -17.56 -1.53
CA PRO A 53 -3.34 -16.24 -2.13
C PRO A 53 -3.16 -15.09 -1.14
N SER A 54 -3.12 -15.41 0.16
CA SER A 54 -2.91 -14.45 1.24
C SER A 54 -1.44 -14.35 1.68
N ALA A 55 -0.54 -15.19 1.17
CA ALA A 55 0.86 -15.16 1.57
C ALA A 55 1.56 -13.89 1.06
N ALA A 56 2.39 -13.25 1.89
CA ALA A 56 3.12 -12.05 1.48
C ALA A 56 4.10 -12.31 0.31
N SER A 57 4.56 -13.55 0.14
CA SER A 57 5.40 -13.97 -0.99
C SER A 57 4.65 -13.99 -2.32
N ALA A 58 3.32 -14.05 -2.30
CA ALA A 58 2.46 -14.02 -3.48
C ALA A 58 2.02 -12.58 -3.84
N ALA A 59 2.58 -11.57 -3.17
CA ALA A 59 2.27 -10.18 -3.45
C ALA A 59 2.88 -9.73 -4.78
N ILE A 60 2.06 -9.10 -5.61
CA ILE A 60 2.52 -8.54 -6.88
C ILE A 60 3.34 -7.28 -6.61
N PRO A 61 4.53 -7.12 -7.20
CA PRO A 61 5.33 -5.92 -7.04
C PRO A 61 4.60 -4.67 -7.57
N THR A 62 4.71 -3.55 -6.86
CA THR A 62 4.11 -2.27 -7.26
C THR A 62 4.47 -1.84 -8.69
N PRO A 63 5.74 -1.92 -9.15
CA PRO A 63 6.07 -1.54 -10.52
C PRO A 63 5.33 -2.37 -11.58
N VAL A 64 5.14 -3.66 -11.31
CA VAL A 64 4.40 -4.57 -12.21
C VAL A 64 2.91 -4.24 -12.23
N ALA A 65 2.34 -3.93 -11.06
CA ALA A 65 0.95 -3.49 -10.95
C ALA A 65 0.71 -2.14 -11.65
N ASP A 66 1.67 -1.21 -11.57
CA ASP A 66 1.61 0.09 -12.25
C ASP A 66 1.63 -0.04 -13.76
N VAL A 67 2.52 -0.88 -14.31
CA VAL A 67 2.56 -1.16 -15.76
C VAL A 67 1.24 -1.77 -16.23
N ALA A 68 0.70 -2.73 -15.49
CA ALA A 68 -0.58 -3.36 -15.81
C ALA A 68 -1.75 -2.36 -15.76
N LEU A 69 -1.79 -1.48 -14.75
CA LEU A 69 -2.83 -0.46 -14.60
C LEU A 69 -2.75 0.58 -15.71
N ASN A 70 -1.54 1.04 -16.06
CA ASN A 70 -1.35 1.98 -17.15
C ASN A 70 -1.77 1.36 -18.50
N ALA A 71 -1.47 0.08 -18.72
CA ALA A 71 -1.94 -0.63 -19.91
C ALA A 71 -3.47 -0.75 -19.95
N ALA A 72 -4.11 -0.99 -18.80
CA ALA A 72 -5.56 -1.02 -18.67
C ALA A 72 -6.21 0.32 -18.99
N ILE A 73 -5.68 1.40 -18.42
CA ILE A 73 -6.11 2.78 -18.69
C ILE A 73 -5.94 3.09 -20.18
N ALA A 74 -4.80 2.74 -20.77
CA ALA A 74 -4.53 2.96 -22.20
C ALA A 74 -5.50 2.18 -23.11
N SER A 75 -5.96 1.00 -22.69
CA SER A 75 -6.97 0.21 -23.39
C SER A 75 -8.40 0.76 -23.25
N LYS A 76 -8.61 1.80 -22.45
CA LYS A 76 -9.91 2.46 -22.18
C LYS A 76 -11.00 1.47 -21.72
N SER A 77 -10.63 0.50 -20.90
CA SER A 77 -11.56 -0.44 -20.31
C SER A 77 -11.61 -0.25 -18.80
N LEU A 78 -12.70 0.33 -18.30
CA LEU A 78 -12.85 0.59 -16.87
C LEU A 78 -12.92 -0.71 -16.06
N PRO A 79 -13.71 -1.73 -16.46
CA PRO A 79 -13.77 -2.99 -15.72
C PRO A 79 -12.39 -3.64 -15.59
N LEU A 80 -11.58 -3.59 -16.66
CA LEU A 80 -10.23 -4.14 -16.66
C LEU A 80 -9.31 -3.40 -15.69
N ALA A 81 -9.37 -2.07 -15.65
CA ALA A 81 -8.58 -1.27 -14.72
C ALA A 81 -8.95 -1.59 -13.26
N LEU A 82 -10.25 -1.74 -12.98
CA LEU A 82 -10.74 -2.12 -11.65
C LEU A 82 -10.31 -3.54 -11.28
N ASP A 83 -10.42 -4.51 -12.20
CA ASP A 83 -9.98 -5.90 -11.98
C ASP A 83 -8.47 -5.99 -11.71
N VAL A 84 -7.66 -5.18 -12.40
CA VAL A 84 -6.22 -5.06 -12.10
C VAL A 84 -6.02 -4.56 -10.67
N ILE A 85 -6.75 -3.53 -10.22
CA ILE A 85 -6.66 -3.02 -8.85
C ILE A 85 -7.08 -4.10 -7.83
N GLU A 86 -8.13 -4.87 -8.13
CA GLU A 86 -8.63 -5.93 -7.25
C GLU A 86 -7.63 -7.07 -7.09
N THR A 87 -6.98 -7.46 -8.18
CA THR A 87 -6.01 -8.57 -8.20
C THR A 87 -4.62 -8.17 -7.71
N THR A 88 -4.30 -6.87 -7.65
CA THR A 88 -3.00 -6.33 -7.23
C THR A 88 -3.07 -5.63 -5.86
N TYR A 89 -3.44 -4.35 -5.83
CA TYR A 89 -3.39 -3.49 -4.64
C TYR A 89 -4.35 -3.94 -3.53
N ARG A 90 -5.52 -4.46 -3.91
CA ARG A 90 -6.52 -4.94 -2.96
C ARG A 90 -6.21 -6.35 -2.45
N ALA A 91 -5.31 -7.09 -3.10
CA ALA A 91 -5.03 -8.47 -2.77
C ALA A 91 -4.57 -8.62 -1.30
N PRO A 92 -5.01 -9.67 -0.58
CA PRO A 92 -4.60 -9.88 0.81
C PRO A 92 -3.08 -10.06 0.93
N ALA A 93 -2.45 -10.68 -0.07
CA ALA A 93 -1.00 -10.79 -0.16
C ALA A 93 -0.30 -9.42 -0.16
N PHE A 94 -0.80 -8.45 -0.96
CA PHE A 94 -0.22 -7.11 -1.06
C PHE A 94 -0.28 -6.38 0.28
N ARG A 95 -1.43 -6.41 0.96
CA ARG A 95 -1.61 -5.79 2.27
C ARG A 95 -0.66 -6.36 3.33
N ARG A 96 -0.46 -7.69 3.34
CA ARG A 96 0.50 -8.33 4.25
C ARG A 96 1.94 -8.00 3.90
N ALA A 97 2.28 -7.98 2.62
CA ALA A 97 3.62 -7.59 2.16
C ALA A 97 3.92 -6.13 2.48
N LYS A 98 2.96 -5.22 2.32
CA LYS A 98 3.06 -3.81 2.74
C LYS A 98 3.34 -3.71 4.22
N PHE A 99 2.56 -4.41 5.05
CA PHE A 99 2.78 -4.41 6.50
C PHE A 99 4.20 -4.88 6.86
N LEU A 100 4.65 -6.00 6.30
CA LEU A 100 6.00 -6.52 6.53
C LEU A 100 7.12 -5.58 6.05
N ARG A 101 6.92 -4.90 4.92
CA ARG A 101 7.97 -4.02 4.36
C ARG A 101 7.99 -2.62 4.95
N ARG A 102 6.83 -2.09 5.37
CA ARG A 102 6.67 -0.68 5.77
C ARG A 102 6.39 -0.50 7.26
N ALA A 103 5.67 -1.42 7.91
CA ALA A 103 5.38 -1.31 9.33
C ALA A 103 6.39 -2.07 10.21
N LEU A 104 6.91 -3.21 9.73
CA LEU A 104 7.86 -4.00 10.53
C LEU A 104 9.13 -3.22 10.91
N PRO A 105 9.83 -2.51 9.98
CA PRO A 105 11.04 -1.77 10.35
C PRO A 105 10.83 -0.75 11.48
N PRO A 106 9.85 0.19 11.42
CA PRO A 106 9.66 1.15 12.51
C PRO A 106 9.19 0.47 13.81
N LEU A 107 8.38 -0.60 13.73
CA LEU A 107 7.99 -1.35 14.94
C LEU A 107 9.18 -2.02 15.62
N THR A 108 10.08 -2.62 14.84
CA THR A 108 11.32 -3.19 15.38
C THR A 108 12.23 -2.12 15.97
N GLY A 109 12.33 -0.95 15.33
CA GLY A 109 13.05 0.20 15.86
C GLY A 109 12.47 0.68 17.19
N ALA A 110 11.14 0.81 17.28
CA ALA A 110 10.45 1.20 18.51
C ALA A 110 10.64 0.19 19.63
N ALA A 111 10.61 -1.11 19.32
CA ALA A 111 10.82 -2.17 20.31
C ALA A 111 12.26 -2.17 20.87
N LEU A 112 13.25 -1.84 20.06
CA LEU A 112 14.66 -1.76 20.46
C LEU A 112 15.05 -0.39 21.05
N ALA A 113 14.20 0.63 20.90
CA ALA A 113 14.49 1.98 21.35
C ALA A 113 14.83 2.09 22.85
N PRO A 114 14.11 1.45 23.80
CA PRO A 114 14.46 1.54 25.22
C PRO A 114 15.86 1.01 25.52
N LEU A 115 16.28 -0.08 24.86
CA LEU A 115 17.62 -0.64 25.05
C LEU A 115 18.69 0.34 24.53
N ALA A 116 18.48 0.92 23.34
CA ALA A 116 19.40 1.89 22.77
C ALA A 116 19.48 3.18 23.62
N VAL A 117 18.34 3.65 24.14
CA VAL A 117 18.31 4.83 25.01
C VAL A 117 19.01 4.56 26.34
N TYR A 118 18.87 3.36 26.92
CA TYR A 118 19.55 3.00 28.16
C TYR A 118 21.07 2.96 28.00
N THR A 119 21.58 2.40 26.90
CA THR A 119 23.02 2.37 26.64
C THR A 119 23.58 3.77 26.43
N LEU A 120 22.88 4.63 25.69
CA LEU A 120 23.26 6.03 25.49
C LEU A 120 23.23 6.83 26.79
N ALA A 121 22.20 6.64 27.62
CA ALA A 121 22.10 7.28 28.92
C ALA A 121 23.27 6.88 29.85
N GLY A 122 23.65 5.61 29.86
CA GLY A 122 24.79 5.12 30.66
C GLY A 122 26.13 5.72 30.22
N GLN A 123 26.33 5.92 28.91
CA GLN A 123 27.51 6.61 28.40
C GLN A 123 27.50 8.11 28.78
N LEU A 124 26.34 8.76 28.68
CA LEU A 124 26.20 10.17 29.00
C LEU A 124 26.42 10.45 30.49
N ALA A 125 25.99 9.53 31.37
CA ALA A 125 26.20 9.63 32.81
C ALA A 125 27.69 9.67 33.21
N GLN A 126 28.60 9.10 32.39
CA GLN A 126 30.04 9.11 32.69
C GLN A 126 30.68 10.49 32.54
N TYR A 127 30.06 11.40 31.78
CA TYR A 127 30.59 12.75 31.54
C TYR A 127 30.17 13.78 32.60
N GLN A 128 29.30 13.40 33.53
CA GLN A 128 28.84 14.26 34.61
C GLN A 128 29.53 13.85 35.93
N SER A 129 29.82 14.81 36.81
CA SER A 129 30.49 14.58 38.11
C SER A 129 29.66 15.04 39.32
N THR A 130 28.45 15.55 39.10
CA THR A 130 27.60 16.15 40.15
C THR A 130 26.64 15.19 40.86
N MET A 131 26.34 14.03 40.26
CA MET A 131 25.39 13.01 40.74
C MET A 131 26.01 11.61 40.73
N ASP A 132 25.42 10.70 41.50
CA ASP A 132 25.77 9.28 41.42
C ASP A 132 25.43 8.71 40.02
N PRO A 133 26.29 7.87 39.41
CA PRO A 133 26.07 7.34 38.07
C PRO A 133 24.73 6.63 37.88
N GLY A 134 24.20 5.99 38.93
CA GLY A 134 22.89 5.33 38.88
C GLY A 134 21.74 6.33 38.73
N THR A 135 21.75 7.39 39.55
CA THR A 135 20.73 8.46 39.48
C THR A 135 20.83 9.23 38.16
N ALA A 136 22.04 9.52 37.71
CA ALA A 136 22.28 10.23 36.44
C ALA A 136 21.79 9.45 35.23
N THR A 137 22.09 8.14 35.16
CA THR A 137 21.62 7.26 34.09
C THR A 137 20.09 7.21 34.08
N ALA A 138 19.44 7.09 35.24
CA ALA A 138 17.99 7.04 35.34
C ALA A 138 17.33 8.34 34.84
N MET A 139 17.87 9.50 35.23
CA MET A 139 17.36 10.80 34.77
C MET A 139 17.57 11.00 33.26
N ALA A 140 18.75 10.70 32.74
CA ALA A 140 19.06 10.80 31.31
C ALA A 140 18.19 9.84 30.48
N PHE A 141 18.04 8.59 30.94
CA PHE A 141 17.17 7.59 30.31
C PHE A 141 15.72 8.08 30.25
N ALA A 142 15.18 8.58 31.37
CA ALA A 142 13.82 9.09 31.41
C ALA A 142 13.61 10.24 30.42
N GLY A 143 14.50 11.24 30.43
CA GLY A 143 14.41 12.39 29.52
C GLY A 143 14.48 11.99 28.04
N MET A 144 15.47 11.16 27.68
CA MET A 144 15.62 10.68 26.30
C MET A 144 14.45 9.82 25.85
N LEU A 145 13.97 8.92 26.71
CA LEU A 145 12.84 8.04 26.37
C LEU A 145 11.55 8.84 26.18
N THR A 146 11.30 9.84 27.03
CA THR A 146 10.15 10.74 26.86
C THR A 146 10.22 11.50 25.53
N TYR A 147 11.39 12.03 25.16
CA TYR A 147 11.58 12.70 23.87
C TYR A 147 11.32 11.78 22.68
N VAL A 148 11.87 10.55 22.72
CA VAL A 148 11.65 9.55 21.66
C VAL A 148 10.18 9.15 21.58
N ALA A 149 9.52 8.94 22.72
CA ALA A 149 8.10 8.59 22.74
C ALA A 149 7.22 9.72 22.17
N ALA A 150 7.48 10.97 22.57
CA ALA A 150 6.72 12.13 22.12
C ALA A 150 6.92 12.43 20.62
N THR A 151 8.14 12.27 20.10
CA THR A 151 8.41 12.46 18.67
C THR A 151 7.84 11.31 17.84
N ALA A 152 7.91 10.07 18.34
CA ALA A 152 7.32 8.92 17.68
C ALA A 152 5.80 9.04 17.55
N THR A 153 5.09 9.53 18.56
CA THR A 153 3.63 9.73 18.47
C THR A 153 3.26 10.77 17.42
N ILE A 154 3.99 11.88 17.34
CA ILE A 154 3.80 12.90 16.28
C ILE A 154 4.03 12.26 14.90
N GLY A 155 5.08 11.45 14.74
CA GLY A 155 5.37 10.74 13.49
C GLY A 155 4.24 9.78 13.08
N VAL A 156 3.67 9.04 14.04
CA VAL A 156 2.51 8.16 13.77
C VAL A 156 1.30 8.98 13.30
N VAL A 157 1.00 10.09 13.95
CA VAL A 157 -0.09 10.98 13.51
C VAL A 157 0.17 11.48 12.09
N ALA A 158 1.35 12.07 11.84
CA ALA A 158 1.71 12.61 10.52
C ALA A 158 1.57 11.58 9.40
N VAL A 159 2.08 10.36 9.59
CA VAL A 159 2.00 9.29 8.57
C VAL A 159 0.57 8.79 8.36
N THR A 160 -0.25 8.76 9.41
CA THR A 160 -1.62 8.25 9.33
C THR A 160 -2.65 9.30 8.88
N THR A 161 -2.32 10.59 8.97
CA THR A 161 -3.20 11.70 8.58
C THR A 161 -2.77 12.43 7.31
N ALA A 162 -1.65 12.06 6.69
CA ALA A 162 -1.19 12.67 5.44
C ALA A 162 -2.20 12.48 4.29
N ASN A 163 -2.60 13.58 3.66
CA ASN A 163 -3.58 13.61 2.58
C ASN A 163 -3.10 14.34 1.31
N ASP A 164 -1.86 14.84 1.27
CA ASP A 164 -1.33 15.65 0.15
C ASP A 164 -1.37 14.91 -1.20
N GLN A 165 -1.35 13.58 -1.15
CA GLN A 165 -1.41 12.70 -2.32
C GLN A 165 -2.83 12.41 -2.83
N MET A 166 -3.87 12.95 -2.20
CA MET A 166 -5.27 12.72 -2.58
C MET A 166 -5.73 13.83 -3.51
N ASP A 167 -6.00 13.49 -4.78
CA ASP A 167 -6.52 14.46 -5.75
C ASP A 167 -8.05 14.36 -5.87
N ARG A 168 -8.54 13.30 -6.51
CA ARG A 168 -9.97 13.10 -6.78
C ARG A 168 -10.63 12.16 -5.79
N VAL A 169 -9.91 11.12 -5.39
CA VAL A 169 -10.41 10.07 -4.52
C VAL A 169 -9.91 10.30 -3.10
N THR A 170 -10.83 10.55 -2.18
CA THR A 170 -10.53 10.77 -0.75
C THR A 170 -11.17 9.70 0.11
N TRP A 171 -10.76 9.60 1.38
CA TRP A 171 -11.38 8.67 2.32
C TRP A 171 -12.73 9.20 2.83
N ALA A 172 -13.72 8.32 2.95
CA ALA A 172 -14.98 8.64 3.58
C ALA A 172 -14.78 9.01 5.06
N MET A 173 -15.67 9.86 5.57
CA MET A 173 -15.70 10.20 6.99
C MET A 173 -15.90 8.93 7.84
N GLY A 174 -15.19 8.85 8.97
CA GLY A 174 -15.24 7.68 9.86
C GLY A 174 -14.33 6.51 9.48
N MET A 175 -13.65 6.54 8.32
CA MET A 175 -12.69 5.48 7.97
C MET A 175 -11.54 5.39 8.96
N PRO A 176 -11.25 4.22 9.56
CA PRO A 176 -10.16 4.05 10.52
C PRO A 176 -8.79 4.36 9.91
N LEU A 177 -7.94 5.07 10.64
CA LEU A 177 -6.59 5.48 10.18
C LEU A 177 -5.72 4.31 9.73
N ARG A 178 -5.81 3.17 10.41
CA ARG A 178 -5.11 1.93 10.04
C ARG A 178 -5.53 1.43 8.65
N GLU A 179 -6.82 1.50 8.34
CA GLU A 179 -7.34 1.04 7.06
C GLU A 179 -6.95 1.98 5.93
N ARG A 180 -6.99 3.30 6.18
CA ARG A 180 -6.49 4.31 5.24
C ARG A 180 -5.03 4.04 4.89
N TRP A 181 -4.19 3.89 5.90
CA TRP A 181 -2.79 3.55 5.69
C TRP A 181 -2.64 2.24 4.90
N LEU A 182 -3.34 1.17 5.29
CA LEU A 182 -3.17 -0.13 4.63
C LEU A 182 -3.65 -0.15 3.17
N ARG A 183 -4.63 0.68 2.82
CA ARG A 183 -5.29 0.74 1.50
C ARG A 183 -4.91 1.99 0.70
N GLU A 184 -3.87 2.71 1.10
CA GLU A 184 -3.48 3.95 0.44
C GLU A 184 -3.06 3.75 -1.02
N GLU A 185 -2.37 2.65 -1.35
CA GLU A 185 -2.01 2.33 -2.74
C GLU A 185 -3.22 1.90 -3.57
N GLU A 186 -4.22 1.25 -2.94
CA GLU A 186 -5.51 0.96 -3.56
C GLU A 186 -6.21 2.28 -3.93
N ARG A 187 -6.33 3.21 -2.97
CA ARG A 187 -6.90 4.55 -3.21
C ARG A 187 -6.14 5.30 -4.31
N GLY A 188 -4.81 5.36 -4.23
CA GLY A 188 -3.99 6.04 -5.25
C GLY A 188 -4.08 5.40 -6.64
N ALA A 189 -4.28 4.09 -6.75
CA ALA A 189 -4.55 3.44 -8.03
C ALA A 189 -5.92 3.83 -8.60
N VAL A 190 -6.95 3.89 -7.75
CA VAL A 190 -8.29 4.34 -8.12
C VAL A 190 -8.28 5.82 -8.49
N ASP A 191 -7.50 6.65 -7.80
CA ASP A 191 -7.32 8.07 -8.08
C ASP A 191 -6.76 8.30 -9.50
N ARG A 192 -5.79 7.47 -9.91
CA ARG A 192 -5.26 7.47 -11.30
C ARG A 192 -6.31 7.06 -12.33
N VAL A 193 -7.17 6.09 -11.99
CA VAL A 193 -8.30 5.70 -12.85
C VAL A 193 -9.32 6.83 -12.96
N ALA A 194 -9.69 7.46 -11.85
CA ALA A 194 -10.58 8.61 -11.82
C ALA A 194 -10.03 9.78 -12.66
N GLY A 195 -8.74 10.07 -12.55
CA GLY A 195 -8.07 11.10 -13.36
C GLY A 195 -8.01 10.77 -14.86
N ALA A 196 -8.07 9.49 -15.24
CA ALA A 196 -8.06 9.07 -16.65
C ALA A 196 -9.46 9.04 -17.28
N TRP A 197 -10.51 8.78 -16.49
CA TRP A 197 -11.90 8.70 -16.96
C TRP A 197 -12.66 10.02 -16.87
N GLY A 198 -12.44 10.82 -15.84
CA GLY A 198 -13.13 12.09 -15.67
C GLY A 198 -12.40 13.25 -16.34
N PHE A 199 -12.92 14.47 -16.15
CA PHE A 199 -12.31 15.67 -16.69
C PHE A 199 -10.96 15.95 -16.06
N LYS A 200 -10.03 16.45 -16.88
CA LYS A 200 -8.70 16.87 -16.41
C LYS A 200 -8.75 18.26 -15.80
N GLU A 201 -9.64 19.10 -16.31
CA GLU A 201 -9.84 20.46 -15.89
C GLU A 201 -10.52 20.52 -14.50
N PRO A 202 -9.88 21.11 -13.47
CA PRO A 202 -10.43 21.16 -12.12
C PRO A 202 -11.83 21.76 -12.03
N TRP A 203 -12.10 22.83 -12.79
CA TRP A 203 -13.38 23.54 -12.80
C TRP A 203 -14.54 22.76 -13.45
N ARG A 204 -14.26 21.65 -14.14
CA ARG A 204 -15.29 20.78 -14.72
C ARG A 204 -15.55 19.52 -13.89
N ARG A 205 -14.72 19.28 -12.86
CA ARG A 205 -14.89 18.14 -11.97
C ARG A 205 -16.23 18.28 -11.24
N GLY A 206 -17.02 17.22 -11.22
CA GLY A 206 -18.39 17.21 -10.70
C GLY A 206 -19.46 17.26 -11.79
N GLU A 207 -19.11 17.64 -13.04
CA GLU A 207 -20.02 17.61 -14.19
C GLU A 207 -19.96 16.28 -14.95
N GLU A 208 -19.12 15.33 -14.54
CA GLU A 208 -19.02 14.04 -15.20
C GLU A 208 -20.29 13.20 -15.03
N GLU A 209 -20.83 12.76 -16.17
CA GLU A 209 -21.98 11.89 -16.28
C GLU A 209 -21.63 10.68 -17.14
N GLY A 210 -22.30 9.56 -16.90
CA GLY A 210 -22.19 8.36 -17.72
C GLY A 210 -22.18 7.08 -16.89
N GLU A 211 -22.54 5.97 -17.53
CA GLU A 211 -22.62 4.65 -16.87
C GLU A 211 -21.30 4.23 -16.23
N GLU A 212 -20.18 4.43 -16.94
CA GLU A 212 -18.85 4.11 -16.41
C GLU A 212 -18.46 5.00 -15.23
N TRP A 213 -18.83 6.28 -15.26
CA TRP A 213 -18.52 7.21 -14.19
C TRP A 213 -19.34 6.93 -12.93
N GLU A 214 -20.63 6.68 -13.07
CA GLU A 214 -21.50 6.26 -11.96
C GLU A 214 -21.07 4.89 -11.41
N GLY A 215 -20.70 3.95 -12.28
CA GLY A 215 -20.15 2.66 -11.87
C GLY A 215 -18.85 2.80 -11.07
N LEU A 216 -17.95 3.70 -11.46
CA LEU A 216 -16.77 4.03 -10.69
C LEU A 216 -17.15 4.64 -9.33
N ARG A 217 -18.06 5.61 -9.30
CA ARG A 217 -18.53 6.26 -8.06
C ARG A 217 -19.12 5.24 -7.08
N GLU A 218 -19.97 4.32 -7.56
CA GLU A 218 -20.53 3.24 -6.75
C GLU A 218 -19.44 2.29 -6.23
N TRP A 219 -18.54 1.85 -7.12
CA TRP A 219 -17.44 0.96 -6.77
C TRP A 219 -16.55 1.56 -5.68
N VAL A 220 -16.26 2.86 -5.76
CA VAL A 220 -15.48 3.63 -4.79
C VAL A 220 -16.26 3.81 -3.47
N GLY A 221 -17.55 4.14 -3.55
CA GLY A 221 -18.42 4.38 -2.41
C GLY A 221 -18.58 3.15 -1.50
N VAL A 222 -18.82 1.97 -2.09
CA VAL A 222 -18.90 0.69 -1.34
C VAL A 222 -17.61 0.37 -0.58
N ARG A 223 -16.50 0.99 -0.97
CA ARG A 223 -15.16 0.74 -0.44
C ARG A 223 -14.69 1.79 0.57
N GLY A 224 -15.58 2.67 1.03
CA GLY A 224 -15.27 3.69 2.04
C GLY A 224 -14.40 4.83 1.50
N MET A 225 -14.44 5.04 0.19
CA MET A 225 -13.79 6.14 -0.50
C MET A 225 -14.86 7.06 -1.09
N VAL A 226 -14.51 8.30 -1.37
CA VAL A 226 -15.39 9.31 -1.97
C VAL A 226 -14.69 9.86 -3.20
N LEU A 227 -15.36 9.72 -4.34
CA LEU A 227 -14.95 10.31 -5.60
C LEU A 227 -15.46 11.77 -5.64
N ASP A 228 -14.54 12.70 -5.92
CA ASP A 228 -14.76 14.14 -6.00
C ASP A 228 -15.62 14.68 -4.84
N LYS A 229 -15.00 14.78 -3.67
CA LYS A 229 -15.68 15.30 -2.48
C LYS A 229 -16.02 16.79 -2.70
N VAL A 230 -17.31 17.11 -2.70
CA VAL A 230 -17.85 18.47 -2.93
C VAL A 230 -17.16 19.55 -2.09
N ALA A 231 -16.90 19.27 -0.81
CA ALA A 231 -16.23 20.22 0.10
C ALA A 231 -14.76 20.50 -0.23
N LEU A 232 -14.17 19.77 -1.19
CA LEU A 232 -12.79 19.96 -1.66
C LEU A 232 -12.76 20.39 -3.13
N MET A 233 -13.91 20.68 -3.73
CA MET A 233 -14.00 21.20 -5.10
C MET A 233 -13.70 22.70 -5.12
N GLU A 234 -13.06 23.15 -6.19
CA GLU A 234 -12.75 24.56 -6.41
C GLU A 234 -14.05 25.38 -6.50
N GLY A 235 -14.14 26.48 -5.74
CA GLY A 235 -15.32 27.35 -5.71
C GLY A 235 -16.40 26.98 -4.69
N MET A 236 -16.17 25.97 -3.85
CA MET A 236 -17.09 25.53 -2.78
C MET A 236 -16.63 25.94 -1.35
N GLU A 237 -15.68 26.87 -1.23
CA GLU A 237 -15.24 27.52 0.02
C GLU A 237 -15.91 28.88 0.27
#